data_AF-A0A377U0R4-F1
#
_entry.id   AF-A0A377U0R4-F1
#
_cell.length_a   1.000
_cell.length_b   1.000
_cell.length_c   1.000
_cell.angle_alpha   90.00
_cell.angle_beta   90.00
_cell.angle_gamma   90.00
#
_symmetry.space_group_name_H-M   'P 1'
#
loop_
_entity.id
_entity.type
_entity.pdbx_description
1 polymer ?
#
loop_
_entity_poly.entity_id
_entity_poly.type
_entity_poly.pdbx_seq_one_letter_code
_entity_poly.pdbx_strand_id
1 'polypeptide(L)'
;MPEKRQEVTTEGGLDVAGQRDKMRDACQRLADAGILVSLFIDADEAQIKAAADVGAPYIEIHTGCYADAKTDAEQARELERIAKAATYAASLG
;
A
#
# COMPACT_ATOMS: atom_id res chain seq x y z
N MET A 1 -6.67 -3.86 -5.63
CA MET A 1 -5.58 -4.86 -5.76
C MET A 1 -5.09 -4.84 -7.20
N PRO A 2 -3.78 -4.92 -7.48
CA PRO A 2 -3.30 -4.92 -8.86
C PRO A 2 -3.68 -6.22 -9.58
N GLU A 3 -4.12 -6.13 -10.84
CA GLU A 3 -4.47 -7.28 -11.68
C GLU A 3 -3.55 -7.39 -12.91
N LYS A 4 -3.06 -6.25 -13.41
CA LYS A 4 -2.15 -6.21 -14.57
C LYS A 4 -0.72 -6.01 -14.11
N ARG A 5 0.26 -6.62 -14.79
CA ARG A 5 1.69 -6.46 -14.49
C ARG A 5 2.19 -5.01 -14.38
N GLN A 6 1.54 -4.07 -15.09
CA GLN A 6 1.90 -2.65 -15.07
C GLN A 6 1.41 -1.93 -13.79
N GLU A 7 0.57 -2.56 -13.01
CA GLU A 7 -0.03 -2.03 -11.78
C GLU A 7 0.67 -2.54 -10.52
N VAL A 8 1.49 -3.58 -10.67
CA VAL A 8 2.23 -4.25 -9.59
C VAL A 8 3.57 -3.54 -9.43
N THR A 9 4.07 -3.44 -8.21
CA THR A 9 5.52 -3.36 -7.99
C THR A 9 6.20 -4.64 -8.49
N THR A 10 7.51 -4.78 -8.32
CA THR A 10 8.27 -5.90 -8.92
C THR A 10 7.71 -7.30 -8.63
N GLU A 11 6.97 -7.52 -7.52
CA GLU A 11 6.23 -8.76 -7.22
C GLU A 11 5.05 -8.53 -6.20
N GLY A 12 4.66 -7.28 -5.91
CA GLY A 12 3.90 -6.91 -4.70
C GLY A 12 2.74 -5.93 -4.90
N GLY A 13 2.53 -5.05 -3.91
CA GLY A 13 1.40 -4.12 -3.82
C GLY A 13 1.24 -3.18 -5.03
N LEU A 14 0.15 -2.41 -5.03
CA LEU A 14 -0.18 -1.45 -6.08
C LEU A 14 0.87 -0.33 -6.15
N ASP A 15 1.36 -0.01 -7.35
CA ASP A 15 2.23 1.16 -7.56
C ASP A 15 1.39 2.45 -7.64
N VAL A 16 1.12 3.03 -6.48
CA VAL A 16 0.38 4.29 -6.32
C VAL A 16 1.26 5.48 -6.68
N ALA A 17 2.53 5.46 -6.27
CA ALA A 17 3.47 6.55 -6.54
C ALA A 17 3.69 6.77 -8.05
N GLY A 18 3.74 5.70 -8.85
CA GLY A 18 3.82 5.77 -10.30
C GLY A 18 2.50 6.06 -11.03
N GLN A 19 1.35 5.92 -10.36
CA GLN A 19 0.02 6.05 -10.96
C GLN A 19 -0.91 7.04 -10.23
N ARG A 20 -0.36 8.11 -9.64
CA ARG A 20 -1.08 9.04 -8.76
C ARG A 20 -2.39 9.56 -9.33
N ASP A 21 -2.40 10.04 -10.58
CA ASP A 21 -3.61 10.62 -11.19
C ASP A 21 -4.71 9.56 -11.35
N LYS A 22 -4.36 8.39 -11.88
CA LYS A 22 -5.28 7.25 -12.02
C LYS A 22 -5.86 6.82 -10.67
N MET A 23 -5.03 6.78 -9.63
CA MET A 23 -5.47 6.38 -8.28
C MET A 23 -6.36 7.44 -7.63
N ARG A 24 -6.03 8.73 -7.79
CA ARG A 24 -6.86 9.84 -7.32
C ARG A 24 -8.24 9.80 -7.94
N ASP A 25 -8.33 9.64 -9.26
CA ASP A 25 -9.60 9.56 -9.98
C ASP A 25 -10.44 8.36 -9.52
N ALA A 26 -9.81 7.20 -9.32
CA ALA A 26 -10.47 6.00 -8.82
C ALA A 26 -10.99 6.18 -7.38
N CYS A 27 -10.15 6.72 -6.48
CA CYS A 27 -10.52 7.01 -5.10
C CYS A 27 -11.69 8.00 -5.04
N GLN A 28 -11.62 9.10 -5.80
CA GLN A 28 -12.68 10.11 -5.83
C GLN A 28 -14.01 9.52 -6.32
N ARG A 29 -13.99 8.80 -7.45
CA ARG A 29 -15.21 8.20 -8.01
C ARG A 29 -15.90 7.23 -7.05
N LEU A 30 -15.12 6.44 -6.31
CA LEU A 30 -15.66 5.50 -5.32
C LEU A 30 -16.16 6.24 -4.07
N ALA A 31 -15.43 7.28 -3.62
CA ALA A 31 -15.85 8.11 -2.51
C ALA A 31 -17.17 8.85 -2.80
N ASP A 32 -17.36 9.37 -4.03
CA ASP A 32 -18.62 10.00 -4.48
C ASP A 32 -19.81 9.04 -4.43
N ALA A 33 -19.55 7.73 -4.54
CA ALA A 33 -20.55 6.68 -4.38
C ALA A 33 -20.73 6.21 -2.91
N GLY A 34 -20.04 6.83 -1.94
CA GLY A 34 -20.07 6.47 -0.53
C GLY A 34 -19.27 5.21 -0.18
N ILE A 35 -18.33 4.79 -1.02
CA ILE A 35 -17.51 3.60 -0.82
C ILE A 35 -16.21 3.97 -0.11
N LEU A 36 -15.90 3.26 0.98
CA LEU A 36 -14.60 3.37 1.64
C LEU A 36 -13.54 2.59 0.86
N VAL A 37 -12.52 3.30 0.36
CA VAL A 37 -11.46 2.73 -0.47
C VAL A 37 -10.26 2.35 0.38
N SER A 38 -9.74 1.13 0.17
CA SER A 38 -8.44 0.71 0.68
C SER A 38 -7.49 0.42 -0.47
N LEU A 39 -6.27 0.95 -0.41
CA LEU A 39 -5.23 0.65 -1.39
C LEU A 39 -4.28 -0.40 -0.83
N PHE A 40 -4.20 -1.55 -1.52
CA PHE A 40 -3.26 -2.62 -1.20
C PHE A 40 -1.86 -2.27 -1.71
N ILE A 41 -0.91 -2.01 -0.81
CA ILE A 41 0.43 -1.48 -1.13
C ILE A 41 1.53 -2.20 -0.34
N ASP A 42 2.77 -2.11 -0.79
CA ASP A 42 3.91 -2.63 -0.03
C ASP A 42 4.19 -1.78 1.22
N ALA A 43 4.94 -2.34 2.17
CA ALA A 43 5.49 -1.63 3.33
C ALA A 43 6.62 -0.67 2.88
N ASP A 44 6.24 0.39 2.17
CA ASP A 44 7.10 1.39 1.55
C ASP A 44 6.57 2.80 1.80
N GLU A 45 7.41 3.69 2.34
CA GLU A 45 7.00 5.04 2.72
C GLU A 45 6.54 5.90 1.54
N ALA A 46 7.12 5.72 0.34
CA ALA A 46 6.73 6.48 -0.83
C ALA A 46 5.35 6.04 -1.33
N GLN A 47 5.05 4.74 -1.29
CA GLN A 47 3.72 4.22 -1.62
C GLN A 47 2.66 4.64 -0.59
N ILE A 48 2.99 4.59 0.70
CA ILE A 48 2.11 5.03 1.80
C ILE A 48 1.79 6.52 1.68
N LYS A 49 2.81 7.35 1.48
CA LYS A 49 2.62 8.79 1.30
C LYS A 49 1.78 9.08 0.06
N ALA A 50 2.02 8.37 -1.03
CA ALA A 50 1.23 8.51 -2.25
C ALA A 50 -0.23 8.10 -2.02
N ALA A 51 -0.51 7.04 -1.26
CA ALA A 51 -1.87 6.61 -0.91
C ALA A 51 -2.64 7.68 -0.12
N ALA A 52 -1.98 8.30 0.86
CA ALA A 52 -2.54 9.44 1.58
C ALA A 52 -2.80 10.64 0.64
N ASP A 53 -1.84 10.96 -0.23
CA ASP A 53 -1.94 12.11 -1.16
C ASP A 53 -3.04 11.95 -2.22
N VAL A 54 -3.42 10.72 -2.57
CA VAL A 54 -4.52 10.45 -3.50
C VAL A 54 -5.89 10.36 -2.81
N GLY A 55 -5.93 10.51 -1.48
CA GLY A 55 -7.17 10.59 -0.70
C GLY A 55 -7.78 9.24 -0.35
N ALA A 56 -7.01 8.15 -0.36
CA ALA A 56 -7.50 6.87 0.12
C ALA A 56 -7.66 6.89 1.66
N PRO A 57 -8.86 6.59 2.20
CA PRO A 57 -9.07 6.58 3.65
C PRO A 57 -8.42 5.38 4.36
N TYR A 58 -8.08 4.33 3.63
CA TYR A 58 -7.41 3.14 4.16
C TYR A 58 -6.27 2.69 3.24
N ILE A 59 -5.32 2.01 3.84
CA ILE A 59 -4.32 1.19 3.14
C ILE A 59 -4.34 -0.23 3.71
N GLU A 60 -3.95 -1.19 2.89
CA GLU A 60 -3.68 -2.56 3.31
C GLU A 60 -2.22 -2.89 2.99
N ILE A 61 -1.42 -3.17 4.01
CA ILE A 61 0.01 -3.45 3.84
C ILE A 61 0.18 -4.90 3.40
N HIS A 62 0.88 -5.09 2.29
CA HIS A 62 1.22 -6.40 1.77
C HIS A 62 2.19 -7.14 2.72
N THR A 63 1.70 -8.20 3.34
CA THR A 63 2.46 -9.03 4.31
C THR A 63 3.07 -10.28 3.68
N GLY A 64 3.03 -10.42 2.34
CA GLY A 64 3.57 -11.59 1.63
C GLY A 64 5.04 -11.83 1.92
N CYS A 65 5.89 -10.80 1.89
CA CYS A 65 7.32 -10.95 2.20
C CYS A 65 7.57 -11.47 3.63
N TYR A 66 6.76 -11.07 4.61
CA TYR A 66 6.82 -11.61 5.97
C TYR A 66 6.38 -13.07 6.03
N ALA A 67 5.29 -13.41 5.34
CA ALA A 67 4.75 -14.77 5.31
C ALA A 67 5.68 -15.76 4.59
N ASP A 68 6.34 -15.31 3.53
CA ASP A 68 7.22 -16.13 2.69
C ASP A 68 8.67 -16.17 3.15
N ALA A 69 9.04 -15.42 4.20
CA ALA A 69 10.39 -15.39 4.75
C ALA A 69 10.92 -16.82 5.03
N LYS A 70 12.17 -17.09 4.66
CA LYS A 70 12.75 -18.45 4.76
C LYS A 70 13.53 -18.67 6.04
N THR A 71 13.78 -17.60 6.79
CA THR A 71 14.49 -17.63 8.07
C THR A 71 13.82 -16.71 9.09
N ASP A 72 14.01 -17.00 10.37
CA ASP A 72 13.51 -16.17 11.47
C ASP A 72 14.07 -14.73 11.39
N ALA A 73 15.32 -14.59 10.94
CA ALA A 73 15.97 -13.29 10.79
C ALA A 73 15.34 -12.45 9.67
N GLU A 74 14.99 -13.07 8.53
CA GLU A 74 14.24 -12.41 7.46
C GLU A 74 12.82 -12.05 7.93
N GLN A 75 12.15 -12.98 8.61
CA GLN A 75 10.80 -12.75 9.12
C GLN A 75 10.76 -11.59 10.12
N ALA A 76 11.72 -11.53 11.05
CA ALA A 76 11.84 -10.43 12.01
C ALA A 76 12.08 -9.08 11.34
N ARG A 77 12.92 -9.05 10.29
CA ARG A 77 13.16 -7.83 9.50
C ARG A 77 11.91 -7.34 8.78
N GLU A 78 11.17 -8.25 8.14
CA GLU A 78 9.92 -7.86 7.45
C GLU A 78 8.83 -7.43 8.44
N LEU A 79 8.77 -8.05 9.63
CA LEU A 79 7.87 -7.60 10.70
C LEU A 79 8.21 -6.18 11.18
N GLU A 80 9.49 -5.89 11.41
CA GLU A 80 9.93 -4.54 11.78
C GLU A 80 9.60 -3.51 10.69
N ARG A 81 9.78 -3.89 9.42
CA ARG A 81 9.42 -3.06 8.27
C ARG A 81 7.91 -2.77 8.23
N ILE A 82 7.06 -3.78 8.42
CA ILE A 82 5.60 -3.62 8.48
C ILE A 82 5.21 -2.72 9.66
N ALA A 83 5.81 -2.91 10.84
CA ALA A 83 5.51 -2.11 12.02
C ALA A 83 5.84 -0.62 11.82
N LYS A 84 7.00 -0.32 11.22
CA LYS A 84 7.41 1.06 10.87
C LYS A 84 6.47 1.66 9.83
N ALA A 85 6.13 0.90 8.78
CA ALA A 85 5.20 1.32 7.75
C ALA A 85 3.81 1.64 8.32
N ALA A 86 3.26 0.77 9.17
CA ALA A 86 1.97 1.00 9.83
C ALA A 86 1.98 2.24 10.73
N THR A 87 3.06 2.43 11.49
CA THR A 87 3.24 3.63 12.33
C THR A 87 3.29 4.90 11.49
N TYR A 88 4.04 4.86 10.38
CA TYR A 88 4.12 6.00 9.46
C TYR A 88 2.78 6.30 8.79
N ALA A 89 2.06 5.29 8.32
CA ALA A 89 0.75 5.45 7.73
C ALA A 89 -0.23 6.13 8.71
N ALA A 90 -0.30 5.64 9.95
CA ALA A 90 -1.14 6.24 10.99
C ALA A 90 -0.76 7.68 11.34
N SER A 91 0.50 8.09 11.13
CA SER A 91 0.93 9.48 11.33
C SER A 91 0.43 10.44 10.25
N LEU A 92 -0.06 9.92 9.11
CA LEU A 92 -0.59 10.70 8.00
C LEU A 92 -2.12 10.86 8.03
N GLY A 93 -2.81 10.19 8.95
CA GLY A 93 -4.28 10.16 9.08
C GLY A 93 -4.84 8.75 9.03
#